data_AF-A0A1M6L0W0-F1
#
_entry.id   AF-A0A1M6L0W0-F1
#
_cell.length_a   1.000
_cell.length_b   1.000
_cell.length_c   1.000
_cell.angle_alpha   90.00
_cell.angle_beta   90.00
_cell.angle_gamma   90.00
#
_symmetry.space_group_name_H-M   'P 1'
#
loop_
_entity.id
_entity.type
_entity.pdbx_description
1 polymer ?
#
loop_
_entity_poly.entity_id
_entity_poly.type
_entity_poly.pdbx_seq_one_letter_code
_entity_poly.pdbx_strand_id
1 'polypeptide(L)'
;MSEYNAKNYTEQGGEKTVIGGTLEIQEGASVTGLPSSQVPVATETTLGGVKATTKTETYTVAAKIGTDGNLYVPTYPTVPEVPVAVNQAVSTAEDITTLLADFNALLVKLKTAGLMAPDAQE
;
A
#
# COMPACT_ATOMS: atom_id res chain seq x y z
N MET A 1 -20.54 52.94 -34.39
CA MET A 1 -19.13 52.59 -34.17
C MET A 1 -19.15 51.18 -33.62
N SER A 2 -18.81 50.18 -34.44
CA SER A 2 -18.93 48.77 -34.03
C SER A 2 -17.86 48.46 -32.99
N GLU A 3 -18.26 48.05 -31.79
CA GLU A 3 -17.34 47.60 -30.75
C GLU A 3 -16.61 46.34 -31.24
N TYR A 4 -15.33 46.48 -31.59
CA TYR A 4 -14.47 45.32 -31.83
C TYR A 4 -14.12 44.70 -30.48
N ASN A 5 -14.83 43.64 -30.10
CA ASN A 5 -14.51 42.86 -28.91
C ASN A 5 -13.36 41.89 -29.22
N ALA A 6 -12.13 42.41 -29.25
CA ALA A 6 -10.94 41.59 -29.40
C ALA A 6 -10.79 40.73 -28.13
N LYS A 7 -11.01 39.41 -28.26
CA LYS A 7 -10.86 38.47 -27.14
C LYS A 7 -9.45 38.48 -26.54
N ASN A 8 -8.45 38.80 -27.37
CA ASN A 8 -7.05 38.86 -26.97
C ASN A 8 -6.55 40.29 -27.25
N TYR A 9 -5.96 40.95 -26.26
CA TYR A 9 -5.47 42.32 -26.39
C TYR A 9 -4.25 42.57 -25.50
N THR A 10 -3.44 43.56 -25.86
CA THR A 10 -2.36 44.08 -25.03
C THR A 10 -2.81 45.37 -24.36
N GLU A 11 -2.43 45.54 -23.10
CA GLU A 11 -2.68 46.77 -22.34
C GLU A 11 -1.38 47.26 -21.69
N GLN A 12 -1.42 48.46 -21.10
CA GLN A 12 -0.29 49.06 -20.38
C GLN A 12 0.98 49.19 -21.24
N GLY A 13 0.83 49.66 -22.49
CA GLY A 13 1.97 49.81 -23.38
C GLY A 13 2.67 48.51 -23.77
N GLY A 14 2.02 47.36 -23.58
CA GLY A 14 2.55 46.03 -23.92
C GLY A 14 3.06 45.22 -22.73
N GLU A 15 2.99 45.74 -21.50
CA GLU A 15 3.40 45.00 -20.29
C GLU A 15 2.51 43.79 -19.98
N LYS A 16 1.24 43.83 -20.40
CA LYS A 16 0.29 42.73 -20.17
C LYS A 16 -0.43 42.35 -21.45
N THR A 17 -0.44 41.04 -21.71
CA THR A 17 -1.25 40.42 -22.75
C THR A 17 -2.37 39.64 -22.09
N VAL A 18 -3.63 40.00 -22.38
CA VAL A 18 -4.81 39.27 -21.96
C VAL A 18 -5.22 38.31 -23.07
N ILE A 19 -5.33 37.02 -22.75
CA ILE A 19 -5.84 36.00 -23.67
C ILE A 19 -7.22 35.54 -23.17
N GLY A 20 -8.29 35.99 -23.84
CA GLY A 20 -9.67 35.56 -23.57
C GLY A 20 -10.11 34.36 -24.42
N GLY A 21 -9.24 33.88 -25.32
CA GLY A 21 -9.39 32.63 -26.07
C GLY A 21 -8.43 31.54 -25.58
N THR A 22 -8.12 30.59 -26.47
CA THR A 22 -7.10 29.57 -26.23
C THR A 22 -5.74 30.08 -26.70
N LEU A 23 -4.71 29.95 -25.87
CA LEU A 23 -3.31 30.08 -26.29
C LEU A 23 -2.78 28.68 -26.61
N GLU A 24 -2.47 28.41 -27.87
CA GLU A 24 -1.84 27.17 -28.31
C GLU A 24 -0.33 27.39 -28.50
N ILE A 25 0.47 26.61 -27.79
CA ILE A 25 1.93 26.59 -27.90
C ILE A 25 2.31 25.35 -28.70
N GLN A 26 2.89 25.55 -29.89
CA GLN A 26 3.23 24.47 -30.83
C GLN A 26 4.42 23.63 -30.38
N GLU A 27 4.57 22.43 -30.95
CA GLU A 27 5.71 21.56 -30.71
C GLU A 27 7.05 22.27 -31.00
N GLY A 28 8.00 22.17 -30.08
CA GLY A 28 9.31 22.82 -30.16
C GLY A 28 9.38 24.27 -29.63
N ALA A 29 8.24 24.89 -29.27
CA ALA A 29 8.25 26.20 -28.63
C ALA A 29 8.73 26.12 -27.17
N SER A 30 9.36 27.20 -26.68
CA SER A 30 9.79 27.32 -25.28
C SER A 30 9.04 28.45 -24.59
N VAL A 31 8.56 28.18 -23.38
CA VAL A 31 7.94 29.19 -22.49
C VAL A 31 8.82 29.29 -21.25
N THR A 32 9.35 30.48 -20.98
CA THR A 32 10.22 30.75 -19.81
C THR A 32 9.53 31.72 -18.86
N GLY A 33 9.94 31.75 -17.59
CA GLY A 33 9.42 32.70 -16.60
C GLY A 33 8.06 32.35 -15.98
N LEU A 34 7.43 31.26 -16.38
CA LEU A 34 6.29 30.72 -15.63
C LEU A 34 6.77 30.22 -14.25
N PRO A 35 6.01 30.47 -13.18
CA PRO A 35 6.34 29.90 -11.88
C PRO A 35 6.38 28.38 -11.99
N SER A 36 7.36 27.75 -11.35
CA SER A 36 7.38 26.29 -11.22
C SER A 36 6.04 25.85 -10.64
N SER A 37 5.42 24.81 -11.20
CA SER A 37 4.23 24.21 -10.60
C SER A 37 4.60 23.67 -9.22
N GLN A 38 4.39 24.48 -8.19
CA GLN A 38 4.63 24.10 -6.80
C GLN A 38 3.44 23.26 -6.38
N VAL A 39 3.60 21.94 -6.44
CA VAL A 39 2.69 21.07 -5.71
C VAL A 39 2.98 21.31 -4.22
N PRO A 40 2.01 21.77 -3.42
CA PRO A 40 2.24 21.99 -2.00
C PRO A 40 2.63 20.67 -1.33
N VAL A 41 3.35 20.73 -0.21
CA VAL A 41 3.62 19.54 0.60
C VAL A 41 2.29 19.04 1.17
N ALA A 42 2.07 17.73 1.13
CA ALA A 42 0.88 17.13 1.73
C ALA A 42 0.82 17.43 3.24
N THR A 43 -0.35 17.80 3.72
CA THR A 43 -0.66 17.96 5.16
C THR A 43 -1.83 17.05 5.52
N GLU A 44 -2.15 16.93 6.80
CA GLU A 44 -3.31 16.14 7.26
C GLU A 44 -4.65 16.60 6.64
N THR A 45 -4.72 17.86 6.19
CA THR A 45 -5.97 18.48 5.71
C THR A 45 -5.89 18.97 4.25
N THR A 46 -4.73 18.85 3.59
CA THR A 46 -4.52 19.36 2.23
C THR A 46 -3.73 18.35 1.39
N LEU A 47 -4.26 17.99 0.23
CA LEU A 47 -3.58 17.17 -0.75
C LEU A 47 -2.32 17.88 -1.29
N GLY A 48 -1.24 17.14 -1.42
CA GLY A 48 0.04 17.67 -1.86
C GLY A 48 0.99 16.58 -2.35
N GLY A 49 2.10 17.00 -2.94
CA GLY A 49 3.17 16.12 -3.39
C GLY A 49 3.97 15.60 -2.21
N VAL A 50 4.41 14.34 -2.30
CA VAL A 50 5.29 13.71 -1.29
C VAL A 50 6.68 13.56 -1.90
N LYS A 51 7.72 14.12 -1.26
CA LYS A 51 9.11 13.91 -1.68
C LYS A 51 9.62 12.62 -1.04
N ALA A 52 9.80 11.58 -1.84
CA ALA A 52 10.38 10.31 -1.40
C ALA A 52 11.78 10.12 -1.98
N THR A 53 12.66 9.47 -1.23
CA THR A 53 13.97 9.02 -1.72
C THR A 53 13.81 7.79 -2.62
N THR A 54 14.80 7.53 -3.48
CA THR A 54 14.83 6.31 -4.30
C THR A 54 14.85 5.06 -3.42
N LYS A 55 14.08 4.04 -3.82
CA LYS A 55 14.04 2.72 -3.18
C LYS A 55 15.42 2.03 -3.25
N THR A 56 15.78 1.31 -2.18
CA THR A 56 16.90 0.35 -2.17
C THR A 56 16.40 -1.09 -2.04
N GLU A 57 17.30 -2.07 -2.10
CA GLU A 57 16.97 -3.51 -2.05
C GLU A 57 16.29 -3.94 -0.74
N THR A 58 16.47 -3.21 0.36
CA THR A 58 15.86 -3.53 1.67
C THR A 58 14.41 -3.04 1.80
N TYR A 59 13.93 -2.18 0.90
CA TYR A 59 12.54 -1.70 0.88
C TYR A 59 11.69 -2.56 -0.04
N THR A 60 11.45 -3.80 0.35
CA THR A 60 10.80 -4.83 -0.47
C THR A 60 9.27 -4.69 -0.52
N VAL A 61 8.68 -4.00 0.46
CA VAL A 61 7.23 -3.88 0.61
C VAL A 61 6.67 -2.75 -0.25
N ALA A 62 5.78 -3.08 -1.19
CA ALA A 62 5.11 -2.09 -2.02
C ALA A 62 3.91 -1.45 -1.30
N ALA A 63 3.80 -0.12 -1.39
CA ALA A 63 2.59 0.59 -0.97
C ALA A 63 1.51 0.51 -2.07
N LYS A 64 0.25 0.33 -1.66
CA LYS A 64 -0.94 0.35 -2.53
C LYS A 64 -1.88 1.48 -2.11
N ILE A 65 -2.63 2.03 -3.05
CA ILE A 65 -3.69 3.01 -2.75
C ILE A 65 -5.00 2.27 -2.59
N GLY A 66 -5.67 2.45 -1.44
CA GLY A 66 -7.00 1.92 -1.20
C GLY A 66 -8.08 2.74 -1.92
N THR A 67 -9.28 2.19 -2.05
CA THR A 67 -10.44 2.90 -2.62
C THR A 67 -10.90 4.07 -1.75
N ASP A 68 -10.47 4.11 -0.49
CA ASP A 68 -10.61 5.20 0.47
C ASP A 68 -9.56 6.31 0.28
N GLY A 69 -8.62 6.16 -0.67
CA GLY A 69 -7.55 7.12 -0.93
C GLY A 69 -6.35 7.02 0.02
N ASN A 70 -6.33 6.05 0.93
CA ASN A 70 -5.23 5.87 1.88
C ASN A 70 -4.11 4.99 1.32
N LEU A 71 -2.88 5.19 1.79
CA LEU A 71 -1.74 4.32 1.48
C LEU A 71 -1.75 3.09 2.42
N TYR A 72 -1.68 1.90 1.85
CA TYR A 72 -1.58 0.64 2.56
C TYR A 72 -0.25 -0.05 2.24
N VAL A 73 0.41 -0.58 3.26
CA VAL A 73 1.54 -1.50 3.10
C VAL A 73 1.13 -2.87 3.65
N PRO A 74 1.55 -3.98 3.03
CA PRO A 74 1.45 -5.31 3.63
C PRO A 74 1.97 -5.33 5.07
N THR A 75 1.28 -6.06 5.96
CA THR A 75 1.77 -6.33 7.31
C THR A 75 3.10 -7.05 7.24
N TYR A 76 4.15 -6.47 7.84
CA TYR A 76 5.50 -7.03 7.83
C TYR A 76 6.11 -7.02 9.24
N PRO A 77 6.77 -8.12 9.66
CA PRO A 77 6.82 -9.41 8.96
C PRO A 77 5.45 -10.09 8.96
N THR A 78 5.20 -10.97 7.97
CA THR A 78 4.12 -11.95 8.08
C THR A 78 4.48 -12.87 9.23
N VAL A 79 3.96 -12.60 10.42
CA VAL A 79 4.17 -13.46 11.59
C VAL A 79 3.48 -14.78 11.28
N PRO A 80 4.23 -15.90 11.17
CA PRO A 80 3.61 -17.20 10.98
C PRO A 80 2.67 -17.47 12.15
N GLU A 81 1.43 -17.85 11.87
CA GLU A 81 0.55 -18.34 12.92
C GLU A 81 1.18 -19.60 13.51
N VAL A 82 1.50 -19.58 14.81
CA VAL A 82 2.09 -20.73 15.48
C VAL A 82 0.98 -21.77 15.65
N PRO A 83 1.08 -22.95 15.02
CA PRO A 83 0.04 -23.96 15.15
C PRO A 83 -0.09 -24.42 16.61
N VAL A 84 -1.33 -24.66 17.05
CA VAL A 84 -1.64 -25.13 18.40
C VAL A 84 -2.43 -26.44 18.30
N ALA A 85 -1.95 -27.49 18.96
CA ALA A 85 -2.70 -28.74 19.04
C ALA A 85 -3.95 -28.61 19.91
N VAL A 86 -4.99 -29.32 19.52
CA VAL A 86 -6.19 -29.49 20.34
C VAL A 86 -5.78 -30.07 21.69
N ASN A 87 -6.42 -29.61 22.77
CA ASN A 87 -6.10 -30.05 24.12
C ASN A 87 -6.22 -31.58 24.29
N GLN A 88 -5.25 -32.17 25.01
CA GLN A 88 -5.36 -33.51 25.56
C GLN A 88 -5.89 -33.42 26.99
N ALA A 89 -7.01 -34.10 27.25
CA ALA A 89 -7.55 -34.20 28.60
C ALA A 89 -6.54 -34.88 29.54
N VAL A 90 -6.65 -34.58 30.82
CA VAL A 90 -5.81 -35.21 31.85
C VAL A 90 -5.98 -36.73 31.78
N SER A 91 -4.86 -37.47 31.74
CA SER A 91 -4.88 -38.93 31.78
C SER A 91 -5.26 -39.42 33.18
N THR A 92 -6.24 -40.31 33.25
CA THR A 92 -6.65 -41.02 34.47
C THR A 92 -6.35 -42.52 34.39
N ALA A 93 -5.36 -42.89 33.57
CA ALA A 93 -4.99 -44.27 33.34
C ALA A 93 -4.45 -44.95 34.61
N GLU A 94 -5.02 -46.10 34.95
CA GLU A 94 -4.53 -46.96 36.05
C GLU A 94 -3.76 -48.18 35.53
N ASP A 95 -3.77 -48.40 34.21
CA ASP A 95 -3.09 -49.50 33.55
C ASP A 95 -2.35 -49.06 32.27
N ILE A 96 -1.53 -49.96 31.74
CA ILE A 96 -0.72 -49.70 30.55
C ILE A 96 -1.60 -49.51 29.31
N THR A 97 -2.71 -50.23 29.21
CA THR A 97 -3.60 -50.20 28.04
C THR A 97 -4.26 -48.84 27.89
N THR A 98 -4.74 -48.27 29.00
CA THR A 98 -5.36 -46.94 29.07
C THR A 98 -4.34 -45.83 28.88
N LEU A 99 -3.13 -45.97 29.45
CA LEU A 99 -2.03 -45.03 29.21
C LEU A 99 -1.63 -44.98 27.73
N LEU A 100 -1.56 -46.14 27.07
CA LEU A 100 -1.24 -46.24 25.65
C LEU A 100 -2.30 -45.56 24.79
N ALA A 101 -3.58 -45.69 25.16
CA ALA A 101 -4.68 -45.03 24.45
C ALA A 101 -4.57 -43.49 24.57
N ASP A 102 -4.36 -42.96 25.78
CA ASP A 102 -4.22 -41.53 26.03
C ASP A 102 -3.00 -40.94 25.31
N PHE A 103 -1.89 -41.67 25.32
CA PHE A 103 -0.67 -41.27 24.62
C PHE A 103 -0.88 -41.22 23.10
N ASN A 104 -1.48 -42.26 22.51
CA ASN A 104 -1.76 -42.28 21.08
C ASN A 104 -2.74 -41.15 20.67
N ALA A 105 -3.71 -40.80 21.52
CA ALA A 105 -4.60 -39.67 21.27
C ALA A 105 -3.84 -38.32 21.23
N LEU A 106 -2.85 -38.12 22.11
CA LEU A 106 -1.98 -36.95 22.07
C LEU A 106 -1.16 -36.90 20.77
N LEU A 107 -0.56 -38.02 20.37
CA LEU A 107 0.23 -38.09 19.13
C LEU A 107 -0.61 -37.72 17.90
N VAL A 108 -1.84 -38.21 17.82
CA VAL A 108 -2.77 -37.85 16.75
C VAL A 108 -3.03 -36.34 16.74
N LYS A 109 -3.32 -35.72 17.89
CA LYS A 109 -3.55 -34.27 17.99
C LYS A 109 -2.35 -33.44 17.56
N LEU A 110 -1.13 -33.86 17.93
CA LEU A 110 0.11 -33.19 17.53
C LEU A 110 0.34 -33.30 16.02
N LYS A 111 0.11 -34.46 15.41
CA LYS A 111 0.21 -34.68 13.96
C LYS A 111 -0.80 -33.86 13.19
N THR A 112 -2.07 -33.86 13.62
CA THR A 112 -3.14 -33.07 13.00
C THR A 112 -2.86 -31.57 13.07
N ALA A 113 -2.24 -31.09 14.15
CA ALA A 113 -1.85 -29.70 14.29
C ALA A 113 -0.61 -29.31 13.47
N GLY A 114 0.05 -30.25 12.80
CA GLY A 114 1.32 -30.00 12.11
C GLY A 114 2.50 -29.75 13.05
N LEU A 115 2.35 -30.06 14.35
CA LEU A 115 3.42 -29.98 15.35
C LEU A 115 4.28 -31.25 15.40
N MET A 116 3.85 -32.32 14.75
CA MET A 116 4.59 -33.58 14.59
C MET A 116 4.41 -34.08 13.15
N ALA A 117 5.45 -34.69 12.58
CA ALA A 117 5.36 -35.30 11.25
C ALA A 117 4.32 -36.44 11.23
N PRO A 118 3.53 -36.58 10.15
CA PRO A 118 2.62 -37.71 10.00
C PRO A 118 3.38 -39.04 9.93
N ASP A 119 2.67 -40.14 10.19
CA ASP A 119 3.24 -41.47 9.99
C ASP A 119 3.63 -41.66 8.52
N ALA A 120 4.75 -42.34 8.29
CA ALA A 120 5.12 -42.74 6.94
C ALA A 120 4.00 -43.62 6.37
N GLN A 121 3.56 -43.31 5.15
CA GLN A 121 2.73 -44.23 4.38
C GLN A 121 3.64 -45.37 3.92
N GLU A 122 3.39 -46.58 4.39
CA GLU A 122 3.97 -47.80 3.80
C GLU A 122 3.29 -48.16 2.48
#